data_AF-A0A6I3D9F3-F1
#
_entry.id   AF-A0A6I3D9F3-F1
#
_cell.length_a   1.000
_cell.length_b   1.000
_cell.length_c   1.000
_cell.angle_alpha   90.00
_cell.angle_beta   90.00
_cell.angle_gamma   90.00
#
_symmetry.space_group_name_H-M   'P 1'
#
loop_
_entity.id
_entity.type
_entity.pdbx_description
1 polymer ?
#
loop_
_entity_poly.entity_id
_entity_poly.type
_entity_poly.pdbx_seq_one_letter_code
_entity_poly.pdbx_strand_id
1 'polypeptide(L)'
;MNAVVLAELNIRHTRLHMPTRRVAIDPSYLPTLVGSAGPDLIGAVSTEFISRIAKEKYKEIEGLLTAISTESLEIPSIHLQHRLQSDTHGLDRSRHRLLDDGVGIIVEIDVHARPETQVLGMLIAIAQIPAINRDPFMACFRTAMKRRGAQARGMRVRLLERGVAGDRPGMARPAEAVAGSGGDPGAWDTQERMIQEGWIGVDVESRWAMEVLGLGPGAKIDRREIQRRYRRLLRSAHPDHGGDLDGAAERIARLGEARALLLSTT
;
A
#
# COMPACT_ATOMS: atom_id res chain seq x y z
N MET A 1 -13.22 -23.41 2.34
CA MET A 1 -12.14 -23.79 1.41
C MET A 1 -11.09 -22.70 1.47
N ASN A 2 -9.82 -23.06 1.69
CA ASN A 2 -8.74 -22.07 1.76
C ASN A 2 -8.34 -21.70 0.32
N ALA A 3 -8.43 -20.42 -0.03
CA ALA A 3 -8.03 -19.96 -1.35
C ALA A 3 -6.50 -20.07 -1.51
N VAL A 4 -6.04 -20.59 -2.65
CA VAL A 4 -4.62 -20.76 -2.98
C VAL A 4 -4.13 -19.51 -3.71
N VAL A 5 -3.00 -18.95 -3.26
CA VAL A 5 -2.35 -17.81 -3.94
C VAL A 5 -1.60 -18.34 -5.17
N LEU A 6 -2.00 -17.92 -6.35
CA LEU A 6 -1.38 -18.28 -7.63
C LEU A 6 -0.33 -17.25 -8.09
N ALA A 7 -0.53 -15.97 -7.75
CA ALA A 7 0.44 -14.90 -7.96
C ALA A 7 0.23 -13.78 -6.93
N GLU A 8 1.31 -13.08 -6.55
CA GLU A 8 1.27 -11.94 -5.64
C GLU A 8 2.26 -10.84 -6.10
N LEU A 9 1.78 -9.59 -6.13
CA LEU A 9 2.56 -8.40 -6.43
C LEU A 9 2.49 -7.44 -5.24
N ASN A 10 3.65 -7.11 -4.67
CA ASN A 10 3.77 -6.21 -3.52
C ASN A 10 4.50 -4.92 -3.90
N ILE A 11 3.77 -3.82 -4.01
CA ILE A 11 4.32 -2.51 -4.39
C ILE A 11 4.46 -1.65 -3.16
N ARG A 12 5.64 -1.07 -2.97
CA ARG A 12 5.90 -0.07 -1.94
C ARG A 12 5.79 1.32 -2.54
N HIS A 13 5.07 2.20 -1.88
CA HIS A 13 4.85 3.55 -2.38
C HIS A 13 4.73 4.54 -1.24
N THR A 14 5.02 5.80 -1.54
CA THR A 14 4.68 6.85 -0.60
C THR A 14 3.17 6.85 -0.32
N ARG A 15 2.80 7.09 0.94
CA ARG A 15 1.42 7.36 1.37
C ARG A 15 0.83 8.53 0.59
N LEU A 16 -0.48 8.49 0.33
CA LEU A 16 -1.20 9.45 -0.52
C LEU A 16 -0.96 10.93 -0.13
N HIS A 17 -0.82 11.21 1.17
CA HIS A 17 -0.74 12.57 1.73
C HIS A 17 0.67 13.06 2.00
N MET A 18 1.67 12.20 1.81
CA MET A 18 3.07 12.56 2.01
C MET A 18 3.60 13.31 0.77
N PRO A 19 4.40 14.39 0.95
CA PRO A 19 4.91 15.18 -0.17
C PRO A 19 5.97 14.42 -0.99
N THR A 20 6.66 13.47 -0.36
CA THR A 20 7.65 12.64 -1.05
C THR A 20 6.96 11.72 -2.05
N ARG A 21 7.60 11.46 -3.20
CA ARG A 21 7.03 10.60 -4.25
C ARG A 21 8.02 9.49 -4.56
N ARG A 22 7.86 8.36 -3.89
CA ARG A 22 8.82 7.25 -3.91
C ARG A 22 8.09 5.95 -4.20
N VAL A 23 8.73 5.08 -4.97
CA VAL A 23 8.24 3.75 -5.32
C VAL A 23 9.39 2.76 -5.17
N ALA A 24 9.08 1.62 -4.55
CA ALA A 24 9.96 0.47 -4.44
C ALA A 24 9.12 -0.80 -4.61
N ILE A 25 9.78 -1.95 -4.63
CA ILE A 25 9.10 -3.24 -4.71
C ILE A 25 9.54 -4.14 -3.56
N ASP A 26 8.57 -4.84 -2.97
CA ASP A 26 8.82 -5.93 -2.03
C ASP A 26 8.92 -7.27 -2.80
N PRO A 27 9.42 -8.34 -2.17
CA PRO A 27 9.37 -9.67 -2.76
C PRO A 27 7.96 -9.99 -3.29
N SER A 28 7.91 -10.32 -4.58
CA SER A 28 6.67 -10.61 -5.32
C SER A 28 6.78 -11.98 -5.96
N TYR A 29 5.68 -12.74 -5.95
CA TYR A 29 5.61 -14.05 -6.57
C TYR A 29 4.89 -13.93 -7.91
N LEU A 30 5.67 -13.85 -8.98
CA LEU A 30 5.17 -13.74 -10.35
C LEU A 30 5.67 -14.93 -11.17
N PRO A 31 4.93 -16.06 -11.21
CA PRO A 31 5.34 -17.22 -11.98
C PRO A 31 5.48 -16.88 -13.47
N THR A 32 6.52 -17.36 -14.13
CA THR A 32 6.88 -16.95 -15.51
C THR A 32 6.60 -18.00 -16.57
N LEU A 33 6.11 -19.19 -16.20
CA LEU A 33 5.75 -20.24 -17.16
C LEU A 33 4.64 -19.76 -18.11
N VAL A 34 4.64 -20.27 -19.33
CA VAL A 34 3.57 -19.95 -20.30
C VAL A 34 2.22 -20.39 -19.73
N GLY A 35 1.23 -19.50 -19.74
CA GLY A 35 -0.09 -19.76 -19.16
C GLY A 35 -0.15 -19.68 -17.63
N SER A 36 0.86 -19.12 -16.99
CA SER A 36 0.88 -18.92 -15.54
C SER A 36 0.04 -17.72 -15.09
N ALA A 37 -0.25 -17.67 -13.80
CA ALA A 37 -0.97 -16.57 -13.13
C ALA A 37 -0.23 -15.22 -13.10
N GLY A 38 1.08 -15.18 -13.38
CA GLY A 38 1.88 -13.95 -13.29
C GLY A 38 1.45 -12.88 -14.29
N PRO A 39 1.46 -13.17 -15.60
CA PRO A 39 0.98 -12.25 -16.64
C PRO A 39 -0.48 -11.85 -16.47
N ASP A 40 -1.32 -12.76 -15.97
CA ASP A 40 -2.74 -12.50 -15.68
C ASP A 40 -2.92 -11.48 -14.55
N LEU A 41 -2.16 -11.62 -13.45
CA LEU A 41 -2.17 -10.65 -12.36
C LEU A 41 -1.72 -9.27 -12.85
N ILE A 42 -0.60 -9.20 -13.58
CA ILE A 42 -0.14 -7.92 -14.16
C ILE A 42 -1.17 -7.35 -15.11
N GLY A 43 -1.79 -8.17 -15.97
CA GLY A 43 -2.83 -7.72 -16.89
C GLY A 43 -4.03 -7.11 -16.15
N ALA A 44 -4.53 -7.76 -15.11
CA ALA A 44 -5.66 -7.27 -14.33
C ALA A 44 -5.34 -5.98 -13.56
N VAL A 45 -4.20 -5.92 -12.86
CA VAL A 45 -3.76 -4.72 -12.13
C VAL A 45 -3.46 -3.56 -13.09
N SER A 46 -2.82 -3.83 -14.23
CA SER A 46 -2.58 -2.83 -15.28
C SER A 46 -3.87 -2.25 -15.81
N THR A 47 -4.84 -3.12 -16.06
CA THR A 47 -6.17 -2.74 -16.56
C THR A 47 -6.86 -1.77 -15.60
N GLU A 48 -6.83 -2.07 -14.30
CA GLU A 48 -7.39 -1.21 -13.26
C GLU A 48 -6.72 0.17 -13.24
N PHE A 49 -5.38 0.20 -13.13
CA PHE A 49 -4.68 1.46 -12.91
C PHE A 49 -4.47 2.31 -14.16
N ILE A 50 -4.28 1.72 -15.34
CA ILE A 50 -4.12 2.48 -16.59
C ILE A 50 -5.38 3.29 -16.92
N SER A 51 -6.57 2.78 -16.58
CA SER A 51 -7.83 3.51 -16.74
C SER A 51 -7.89 4.80 -15.90
N ARG A 52 -7.12 4.86 -14.81
CA ARG A 52 -7.03 5.97 -13.86
C ARG A 52 -5.86 6.92 -14.11
N ILE A 53 -5.03 6.66 -15.12
CA ILE A 53 -3.87 7.48 -15.48
C ILE A 53 -4.27 8.54 -16.51
N ALA A 54 -3.76 9.76 -16.30
CA ALA A 54 -3.91 10.87 -17.24
C ALA A 54 -3.21 10.56 -18.57
N LYS A 55 -3.85 10.86 -19.71
CA LYS A 55 -3.40 10.46 -21.05
C LYS A 55 -2.02 11.00 -21.42
N GLU A 56 -1.64 12.14 -20.87
CA GLU A 56 -0.37 12.81 -21.12
C GLU A 56 0.82 11.96 -20.66
N LYS A 57 0.58 11.06 -19.70
CA LYS A 57 1.60 10.14 -19.15
C LYS A 57 1.79 8.88 -19.99
N TYR A 58 0.91 8.59 -20.95
CA TYR A 58 0.94 7.32 -21.69
C TYR A 58 2.21 7.18 -22.53
N LYS A 59 2.67 8.27 -23.15
CA LYS A 59 3.91 8.28 -23.94
C LYS A 59 5.14 7.92 -23.10
N GLU A 60 5.20 8.39 -21.85
CA GLU A 60 6.28 8.05 -20.92
C GLU A 60 6.22 6.55 -20.54
N ILE A 61 5.02 6.03 -20.26
CA ILE A 61 4.81 4.61 -19.95
C ILE A 61 5.23 3.71 -21.13
N GLU A 62 4.89 4.08 -22.37
CA GLU A 62 5.30 3.36 -23.57
C GLU A 62 6.83 3.36 -23.77
N GLY A 63 7.48 4.50 -23.47
CA GLY A 63 8.94 4.60 -23.45
C GLY A 63 9.57 3.64 -22.45
N LEU A 64 9.04 3.57 -21.23
CA LEU A 64 9.50 2.64 -20.19
C LEU A 64 9.30 1.18 -20.57
N LEU A 65 8.15 0.85 -21.15
CA LEU A 65 7.90 -0.51 -21.63
C LEU A 65 8.89 -0.92 -22.74
N THR A 66 9.29 0.04 -23.57
CA THR A 66 10.29 -0.22 -24.61
C THR A 66 11.66 -0.44 -23.97
N ALA A 67 12.07 0.42 -23.03
CA ALA A 67 13.34 0.27 -22.31
C ALA A 67 13.45 -1.07 -21.57
N ILE A 68 12.40 -1.49 -20.85
CA ILE A 68 12.37 -2.75 -20.07
C ILE A 68 12.43 -4.00 -20.97
N SER A 69 12.08 -3.87 -22.25
CA SER A 69 12.14 -5.01 -23.17
C SER A 69 13.57 -5.43 -23.50
N THR A 70 14.51 -4.48 -23.51
CA THR A 70 15.91 -4.70 -23.87
C THR A 70 16.85 -4.61 -22.67
N GLU A 71 16.56 -3.72 -21.72
CA GLU A 71 17.42 -3.38 -20.61
C GLU A 71 16.70 -3.57 -19.27
N SER A 72 17.45 -3.54 -18.17
CA SER A 72 16.85 -3.45 -16.85
C SER A 72 16.55 -1.99 -16.53
N LEU A 73 15.50 -1.73 -15.75
CA LEU A 73 15.17 -0.37 -15.34
C LEU A 73 16.21 0.12 -14.32
N GLU A 74 16.82 1.28 -14.58
CA GLU A 74 17.81 1.85 -13.67
C GLU A 74 17.18 2.31 -12.35
N ILE A 75 17.85 2.00 -11.24
CA ILE A 75 17.44 2.42 -9.90
C ILE A 75 18.69 2.96 -9.18
N PRO A 76 18.70 4.21 -8.68
CA PRO A 76 17.56 5.14 -8.61
C PRO A 76 17.34 5.95 -9.90
N SER A 77 16.07 6.21 -10.22
CA SER A 77 15.63 7.02 -11.37
C SER A 77 14.33 7.77 -11.04
N ILE A 78 13.89 8.69 -11.91
CA ILE A 78 12.63 9.44 -11.74
C ILE A 78 11.76 9.25 -12.97
N HIS A 79 10.54 8.73 -12.75
CA HIS A 79 9.54 8.50 -13.79
C HIS A 79 8.15 8.81 -13.26
N LEU A 80 7.25 9.28 -14.12
CA LEU A 80 5.89 9.71 -13.75
C LEU A 80 5.85 10.62 -12.52
N GLN A 81 6.89 11.46 -12.33
CA GLN A 81 7.10 12.33 -11.17
C GLN A 81 7.35 11.61 -9.83
N HIS A 82 7.74 10.34 -9.85
CA HIS A 82 8.08 9.54 -8.68
C HIS A 82 9.50 8.98 -8.80
N ARG A 83 10.21 8.93 -7.67
CA ARG A 83 11.55 8.37 -7.55
C ARG A 83 11.48 6.87 -7.31
N LEU A 84 12.17 6.10 -8.13
CA LEU A 84 12.36 4.67 -7.95
C LEU A 84 13.55 4.44 -7.01
N GLN A 85 13.40 3.52 -6.06
CA GLN A 85 14.42 3.22 -5.06
C GLN A 85 14.33 1.77 -4.56
N SER A 86 15.37 1.30 -3.87
CA SER A 86 15.41 0.01 -3.19
C SER A 86 14.94 0.06 -1.74
N ASP A 87 15.13 1.19 -1.05
CA ASP A 87 14.70 1.37 0.34
C ASP A 87 13.18 1.47 0.45
N THR A 88 12.62 0.71 1.40
CA THR A 88 11.18 0.60 1.67
C THR A 88 10.79 1.27 2.99
N HIS A 89 11.75 1.83 3.75
CA HIS A 89 11.48 2.46 5.02
C HIS A 89 10.51 3.65 4.87
N GLY A 90 9.47 3.67 5.72
CA GLY A 90 8.41 4.69 5.68
C GLY A 90 7.49 4.64 4.46
N LEU A 91 7.63 3.65 3.57
CA LEU A 91 6.69 3.42 2.47
C LEU A 91 5.51 2.56 2.92
N ASP A 92 4.33 2.90 2.39
CA ASP A 92 3.15 2.05 2.47
C ASP A 92 3.26 0.88 1.49
N ARG A 93 2.35 -0.09 1.59
CA ARG A 93 2.35 -1.27 0.74
C ARG A 93 0.98 -1.53 0.14
N SER A 94 0.93 -1.59 -1.19
CA SER A 94 -0.17 -2.17 -1.96
C SER A 94 0.12 -3.62 -2.29
N ARG A 95 -0.82 -4.50 -1.97
CA ARG A 95 -0.72 -5.94 -2.29
C ARG A 95 -1.82 -6.35 -3.25
N HIS A 96 -1.42 -6.93 -4.37
CA HIS A 96 -2.33 -7.49 -5.38
C HIS A 96 -2.15 -8.99 -5.47
N ARG A 97 -3.24 -9.75 -5.56
CA ARG A 97 -3.20 -11.21 -5.58
C ARG A 97 -4.10 -11.80 -6.65
N LEU A 98 -3.66 -12.91 -7.22
CA LEU A 98 -4.50 -13.81 -7.99
C LEU A 98 -4.67 -15.09 -7.19
N LEU A 99 -5.91 -15.44 -6.89
CA LEU A 99 -6.30 -16.52 -5.99
C LEU A 99 -7.19 -17.53 -6.74
N ASP A 100 -7.08 -18.79 -6.37
CA ASP A 100 -8.06 -19.82 -6.71
C ASP A 100 -8.79 -20.26 -5.44
N ASP A 101 -10.11 -20.02 -5.37
CA ASP A 101 -10.95 -20.42 -4.24
C ASP A 101 -11.64 -21.78 -4.42
N GLY A 102 -11.30 -22.51 -5.50
CA GLY A 102 -11.90 -23.79 -5.89
C GLY A 102 -13.20 -23.63 -6.69
N VAL A 103 -13.81 -22.45 -6.72
CA VAL A 103 -14.97 -22.11 -7.57
C VAL A 103 -14.52 -21.32 -8.80
N GLY A 104 -13.46 -20.54 -8.68
CA GLY A 104 -12.77 -19.94 -9.81
C GLY A 104 -11.77 -18.88 -9.39
N ILE A 105 -11.25 -18.16 -10.37
CA ILE A 105 -10.18 -17.19 -10.15
C ILE A 105 -10.73 -15.88 -9.57
N ILE A 106 -10.14 -15.44 -8.47
CA ILE A 106 -10.33 -14.12 -7.87
C ILE A 106 -9.07 -13.30 -8.07
N VAL A 107 -9.21 -12.07 -8.55
CA VAL A 107 -8.14 -11.09 -8.52
C VAL A 107 -8.47 -10.04 -7.47
N GLU A 108 -7.60 -9.91 -6.47
CA GLU A 108 -7.67 -8.87 -5.46
C GLU A 108 -6.72 -7.73 -5.86
N ILE A 109 -7.27 -6.54 -6.05
CA ILE A 109 -6.53 -5.35 -6.48
C ILE A 109 -6.65 -4.29 -5.41
N ASP A 110 -5.52 -3.84 -4.88
CA ASP A 110 -5.46 -2.83 -3.85
C ASP A 110 -5.42 -1.42 -4.43
N VAL A 111 -6.48 -0.64 -4.24
CA VAL A 111 -6.70 0.64 -4.94
C VAL A 111 -6.44 1.88 -4.07
N HIS A 112 -5.89 1.73 -2.86
CA HIS A 112 -5.65 2.88 -1.96
C HIS A 112 -4.50 3.79 -2.42
N ALA A 113 -3.62 3.29 -3.28
CA ALA A 113 -2.44 4.02 -3.74
C ALA A 113 -2.68 4.86 -4.99
N ARG A 114 -1.77 5.81 -5.26
CA ARG A 114 -1.80 6.61 -6.49
C ARG A 114 -1.58 5.72 -7.71
N PRO A 115 -2.36 5.86 -8.80
CA PRO A 115 -2.21 5.02 -9.98
C PRO A 115 -0.80 4.99 -10.57
N GLU A 116 -0.09 6.12 -10.55
CA GLU A 116 1.29 6.21 -11.07
C GLU A 116 2.24 5.31 -10.30
N THR A 117 2.08 5.22 -8.97
CA THR A 117 2.93 4.39 -8.12
C THR A 117 2.73 2.90 -8.42
N GLN A 118 1.49 2.51 -8.71
CA GLN A 118 1.15 1.13 -9.04
C GLN A 118 1.67 0.74 -10.42
N VAL A 119 1.53 1.63 -11.41
CA VAL A 119 2.11 1.45 -12.73
C VAL A 119 3.64 1.30 -12.66
N LEU A 120 4.33 2.19 -11.95
CA LEU A 120 5.78 2.08 -11.80
C LEU A 120 6.20 0.82 -11.05
N GLY A 121 5.48 0.45 -9.99
CA GLY A 121 5.74 -0.77 -9.24
C GLY A 121 5.63 -2.02 -10.12
N MET A 122 4.60 -2.10 -10.98
CA MET A 122 4.48 -3.18 -11.98
C MET A 122 5.66 -3.19 -12.95
N LEU A 123 6.06 -2.02 -13.47
CA LEU A 123 7.18 -1.93 -14.40
C LEU A 123 8.52 -2.35 -13.75
N ILE A 124 8.75 -1.96 -12.49
CA ILE A 124 9.90 -2.45 -11.70
C ILE A 124 9.83 -3.98 -11.54
N ALA A 125 8.65 -4.53 -11.21
CA ALA A 125 8.46 -5.97 -11.07
C ALA A 125 8.81 -6.72 -12.36
N ILE A 126 8.35 -6.21 -13.49
CA ILE A 126 8.62 -6.81 -14.80
C ILE A 126 10.11 -6.69 -15.15
N ALA A 127 10.75 -5.58 -14.82
CA ALA A 127 12.19 -5.40 -15.02
C ALA A 127 13.04 -6.38 -14.18
N GLN A 128 12.53 -6.87 -13.05
CA GLN A 128 13.20 -7.89 -12.22
C GLN A 128 13.06 -9.32 -12.75
N ILE A 129 12.10 -9.57 -13.64
CA ILE A 129 11.95 -10.88 -14.32
C ILE A 129 13.10 -11.04 -15.33
N PRO A 130 13.69 -12.24 -15.49
CA PRO A 130 14.70 -12.50 -16.53
C PRO A 130 14.18 -12.10 -17.91
N ALA A 131 15.01 -11.43 -18.73
CA ALA A 131 14.59 -10.85 -20.01
C ALA A 131 13.82 -11.84 -20.92
N ILE A 132 14.28 -13.10 -20.97
CA ILE A 132 13.66 -14.21 -21.74
C ILE A 132 12.18 -14.49 -21.37
N ASN A 133 11.76 -14.09 -20.17
CA ASN A 133 10.43 -14.36 -19.61
C ASN A 133 9.54 -13.11 -19.53
N ARG A 134 9.99 -11.93 -19.97
CA ARG A 134 9.24 -10.67 -19.81
C ARG A 134 8.08 -10.53 -20.80
N ASP A 135 8.18 -11.12 -21.98
CA ASP A 135 7.24 -10.89 -23.09
C ASP A 135 5.76 -11.09 -22.75
N PRO A 136 5.36 -12.17 -22.05
CA PRO A 136 3.96 -12.36 -21.66
C PRO A 136 3.42 -11.24 -20.77
N PHE A 137 4.21 -10.79 -19.79
CA PHE A 137 3.84 -9.69 -18.89
C PHE A 137 3.70 -8.37 -19.65
N MET A 138 4.65 -8.10 -20.54
CA MET A 138 4.66 -6.91 -21.38
C MET A 138 3.47 -6.89 -22.36
N ALA A 139 3.11 -8.05 -22.92
CA ALA A 139 1.94 -8.19 -23.78
C ALA A 139 0.64 -7.89 -23.04
N CYS A 140 0.47 -8.41 -21.81
CA CYS A 140 -0.69 -8.10 -20.97
C CYS A 140 -0.76 -6.61 -20.61
N PHE A 141 0.36 -6.00 -20.21
CA PHE A 141 0.42 -4.57 -19.91
C PHE A 141 0.07 -3.70 -21.13
N ARG A 142 0.67 -3.99 -22.30
CA ARG A 142 0.37 -3.28 -23.56
C ARG A 142 -1.09 -3.46 -23.97
N THR A 143 -1.67 -4.62 -23.71
CA THR A 143 -3.10 -4.88 -23.98
C THR A 143 -3.98 -4.02 -23.09
N ALA A 144 -3.66 -3.88 -21.80
CA ALA A 144 -4.37 -2.97 -20.89
C ALA A 144 -4.34 -1.52 -21.38
N MET A 145 -3.17 -1.05 -21.88
CA MET A 145 -3.05 0.27 -22.51
C MET A 145 -3.90 0.43 -23.77
N LYS A 146 -3.85 -0.54 -24.69
CA LYS A 146 -4.64 -0.51 -25.94
C LYS A 146 -6.14 -0.54 -25.69
N ARG A 147 -6.58 -1.38 -24.74
CA ARG A 147 -7.99 -1.57 -24.40
C ARG A 147 -8.52 -0.56 -23.39
N ARG A 148 -7.71 0.43 -22.99
CA ARG A 148 -8.06 1.47 -22.00
C ARG A 148 -8.64 0.91 -20.71
N GLY A 149 -8.13 -0.22 -20.23
CA GLY A 149 -8.62 -0.81 -18.99
C GLY A 149 -9.86 -1.72 -19.11
N ALA A 150 -10.13 -2.32 -20.28
CA ALA A 150 -11.12 -3.41 -20.36
C ALA A 150 -10.53 -4.76 -19.88
N GLN A 151 -11.19 -5.39 -18.90
CA GLN A 151 -10.74 -6.63 -18.25
C GLN A 151 -10.85 -7.89 -19.12
N ALA A 152 -10.00 -8.88 -18.81
CA ALA A 152 -10.09 -10.22 -19.38
C ALA A 152 -11.33 -10.96 -18.85
N ARG A 153 -12.01 -11.72 -19.73
CA ARG A 153 -13.22 -12.48 -19.37
C ARG A 153 -12.84 -13.64 -18.43
N GLY A 154 -13.66 -13.90 -17.41
CA GLY A 154 -13.57 -15.12 -16.58
C GLY A 154 -12.92 -14.95 -15.20
N MET A 155 -12.48 -13.75 -14.83
CA MET A 155 -11.93 -13.45 -13.50
C MET A 155 -12.94 -12.64 -12.67
N ARG A 156 -13.09 -12.97 -11.39
CA ARG A 156 -13.83 -12.13 -10.43
C ARG A 156 -12.88 -11.12 -9.81
N VAL A 157 -13.14 -9.84 -10.01
CA VAL A 157 -12.28 -8.79 -9.44
C VAL A 157 -12.86 -8.27 -8.14
N ARG A 158 -12.01 -8.20 -7.11
CA ARG A 158 -12.28 -7.59 -5.82
C ARG A 158 -11.35 -6.39 -5.65
N LEU A 159 -11.94 -5.20 -5.68
CA LEU A 159 -11.21 -3.96 -5.38
C LEU A 159 -11.14 -3.77 -3.86
N LEU A 160 -9.93 -3.56 -3.35
CA LEU A 160 -9.67 -3.34 -1.94
C LEU A 160 -9.36 -1.86 -1.73
N GLU A 161 -10.31 -1.11 -1.17
CA GLU A 161 -10.17 0.33 -0.94
C GLU A 161 -9.24 0.66 0.25
N ARG A 162 -8.87 -0.33 1.06
CA ARG A 162 -8.11 -0.16 2.31
C ARG A 162 -6.85 -1.04 2.40
N GLY A 163 -6.52 -1.72 1.31
CA GLY A 163 -5.52 -2.78 1.25
C GLY A 163 -5.94 -4.11 1.86
N VAL A 164 -5.07 -5.12 1.71
CA VAL A 164 -5.28 -6.46 2.27
C VAL A 164 -5.14 -6.40 3.79
N ALA A 165 -6.19 -6.77 4.52
CA ALA A 165 -6.17 -6.84 5.98
C ALA A 165 -5.09 -7.83 6.47
N GLY A 166 -4.22 -7.38 7.39
CA GLY A 166 -3.26 -8.23 8.10
C GLY A 166 -1.78 -7.89 7.87
N ASP A 167 -1.39 -7.32 6.73
CA ASP A 167 0.03 -7.12 6.42
C ASP A 167 0.28 -5.72 5.81
N ARG A 168 0.05 -4.66 6.59
CA ARG A 168 0.75 -3.39 6.33
C ARG A 168 2.17 -3.53 6.87
N PRO A 169 3.20 -2.96 6.20
CA PRO A 169 4.53 -2.92 6.77
C PRO A 169 4.45 -2.31 8.18
N GLY A 170 5.10 -3.01 9.12
CA GLY A 170 4.81 -2.96 10.54
C GLY A 170 4.43 -1.57 11.05
N MET A 171 3.31 -1.49 11.76
CA MET A 171 3.23 -0.51 12.83
C MET A 171 4.52 -0.66 13.65
N ALA A 172 5.27 0.42 13.82
CA ALA A 172 6.10 0.54 15.00
C ALA A 172 5.18 0.19 16.18
N ARG A 173 5.47 -0.93 16.86
CA ARG A 173 4.72 -1.35 18.04
C ARG A 173 4.76 -0.18 19.03
N PRO A 174 3.65 0.21 19.68
CA PRO A 174 3.71 1.17 20.79
C PRO A 174 4.38 0.61 22.07
N ALA A 175 5.34 -0.32 21.95
CA ALA A 175 5.88 -1.09 23.08
C ALA A 175 7.38 -1.42 22.91
N GLU A 176 8.17 -0.44 22.46
CA GLU A 176 9.46 -0.17 23.15
C GLU A 176 9.24 0.73 24.38
N ALA A 177 8.00 1.16 24.63
CA ALA A 177 7.59 1.76 25.87
C ALA A 177 7.28 0.67 26.92
N VAL A 178 8.15 0.60 27.92
CA VAL A 178 7.97 -0.03 29.25
C VAL A 178 8.15 -1.55 29.29
N ALA A 179 9.39 -1.96 29.55
CA ALA A 179 9.68 -3.22 30.21
C ALA A 179 8.99 -3.25 31.59
N GLY A 180 8.15 -4.26 31.83
CA GLY A 180 7.68 -4.63 33.17
C GLY A 180 6.16 -4.72 33.33
N SER A 181 5.60 -5.89 33.06
CA SER A 181 4.54 -6.49 33.89
C SER A 181 4.20 -7.88 33.34
N GLY A 182 4.41 -8.91 34.15
CA GLY A 182 3.97 -10.27 33.85
C GLY A 182 2.45 -10.33 33.86
N GLY A 183 1.86 -10.72 32.73
CA GLY A 183 0.43 -10.91 32.56
C GLY A 183 0.11 -12.25 31.90
N ASP A 184 -0.86 -12.95 32.47
CA ASP A 184 -1.41 -14.26 32.07
C ASP A 184 -1.65 -14.38 30.55
N PRO A 185 -1.05 -15.36 29.85
CA PRO A 185 -1.20 -15.56 28.39
C PRO A 185 -2.64 -15.72 27.88
N GLY A 186 -3.61 -16.07 28.74
CA GLY A 186 -5.02 -16.24 28.34
C GLY A 186 -5.87 -14.97 28.32
N ALA A 187 -5.45 -13.89 28.99
CA ALA A 187 -6.21 -12.64 29.08
C ALA A 187 -6.12 -11.78 27.80
N TRP A 188 -5.06 -11.98 27.01
CA TRP A 188 -4.76 -11.21 25.80
C TRP A 188 -5.75 -11.52 24.66
N ASP A 189 -6.20 -12.77 24.52
CA ASP A 189 -7.07 -13.24 23.43
C ASP A 189 -8.49 -12.63 23.48
N THR A 190 -9.03 -12.43 24.69
CA THR A 190 -10.37 -11.83 24.85
C THR A 190 -10.34 -10.31 24.65
N GLN A 191 -9.30 -9.65 25.18
CA GLN A 191 -9.10 -8.20 25.05
C GLN A 191 -8.80 -7.81 23.59
N GLU A 192 -7.96 -8.58 22.89
CA GLU A 192 -7.63 -8.34 21.48
C GLU A 192 -8.84 -8.52 20.57
N ARG A 193 -9.67 -9.56 20.79
CA ARG A 193 -10.94 -9.74 20.07
C ARG A 193 -11.87 -8.56 20.26
N MET A 194 -12.09 -8.10 21.49
CA MET A 194 -12.95 -6.95 21.78
C MET A 194 -12.42 -5.64 21.17
N ILE A 195 -11.10 -5.44 21.15
CA ILE A 195 -10.48 -4.29 20.48
C ILE A 195 -10.68 -4.38 18.97
N GLN A 196 -10.49 -5.56 18.36
CA GLN A 196 -10.67 -5.74 16.91
C GLN A 196 -12.13 -5.55 16.48
N GLU A 197 -13.09 -6.05 17.25
CA GLU A 197 -14.53 -5.87 16.99
C GLU A 197 -14.96 -4.41 17.11
N GLY A 198 -14.36 -3.64 18.02
CA GLY A 198 -14.66 -2.21 18.19
C GLY A 198 -14.29 -1.33 16.99
N TRP A 199 -13.37 -1.78 16.13
CA TRP A 199 -12.96 -1.05 14.93
C TRP A 199 -13.83 -1.38 13.70
N ILE A 200 -14.80 -2.30 13.82
CA ILE A 200 -15.69 -2.65 12.72
C ILE A 200 -16.48 -1.40 12.29
N GLY A 201 -16.39 -1.05 11.01
CA GLY A 201 -17.07 0.11 10.42
C GLY A 201 -16.28 1.42 10.47
N VAL A 202 -15.14 1.48 11.18
CA VAL A 202 -14.21 2.63 11.14
C VAL A 202 -13.31 2.47 9.91
N ASP A 203 -13.25 3.48 9.05
CA ASP A 203 -12.33 3.44 7.91
C ASP A 203 -10.87 3.44 8.39
N VAL A 204 -9.97 2.86 7.60
CA VAL A 204 -8.61 2.56 8.11
C VAL A 204 -7.75 3.83 8.20
N GLU A 205 -8.07 4.86 7.42
CA GLU A 205 -7.43 6.17 7.51
C GLU A 205 -7.83 6.88 8.81
N SER A 206 -9.13 6.87 9.15
CA SER A 206 -9.63 7.35 10.43
C SER A 206 -9.12 6.52 11.59
N ARG A 207 -9.06 5.18 11.47
CA ARG A 207 -8.48 4.31 12.50
C ARG A 207 -7.02 4.66 12.76
N TRP A 208 -6.21 4.79 11.71
CA TRP A 208 -4.82 5.20 11.84
C TRP A 208 -4.71 6.57 12.51
N ALA A 209 -5.52 7.54 12.07
CA ALA A 209 -5.49 8.88 12.63
C ALA A 209 -5.97 8.91 14.10
N MET A 210 -6.94 8.07 14.44
CA MET A 210 -7.40 7.83 15.81
C MET A 210 -6.28 7.23 16.65
N GLU A 211 -5.64 6.15 16.21
CA GLU A 211 -4.53 5.49 16.90
C GLU A 211 -3.35 6.45 17.10
N VAL A 212 -2.99 7.25 16.09
CA VAL A 212 -1.93 8.29 16.20
C VAL A 212 -2.29 9.35 17.24
N LEU A 213 -3.57 9.71 17.39
CA LEU A 213 -4.04 10.64 18.43
C LEU A 213 -4.39 9.92 19.76
N GLY A 214 -4.14 8.62 19.86
CA GLY A 214 -4.42 7.78 21.02
C GLY A 214 -5.92 7.56 21.29
N LEU A 215 -6.78 7.75 20.30
CA LEU A 215 -8.21 7.47 20.36
C LEU A 215 -8.45 5.97 20.10
N GLY A 216 -9.31 5.36 20.92
CA GLY A 216 -9.71 3.98 20.78
C GLY A 216 -10.99 3.82 19.94
N PRO A 217 -11.39 2.57 19.65
CA PRO A 217 -12.64 2.29 18.96
C PRO A 217 -13.84 2.84 19.74
N GLY A 218 -14.82 3.41 19.03
CA GLY A 218 -16.02 4.03 19.64
C GLY A 218 -15.77 5.40 20.31
N ALA A 219 -14.56 5.94 20.27
CA ALA A 219 -14.30 7.30 20.75
C ALA A 219 -15.09 8.33 19.94
N LYS A 220 -15.72 9.29 20.63
CA LYS A 220 -16.39 10.41 19.98
C LYS A 220 -15.35 11.28 19.26
N ILE A 221 -15.40 11.27 17.93
CA ILE A 221 -14.55 12.11 17.08
C ILE A 221 -15.24 13.46 16.94
N ASP A 222 -14.77 14.46 17.70
CA ASP A 222 -15.17 15.84 17.51
C ASP A 222 -13.95 16.77 17.43
N ARG A 223 -14.15 17.92 16.77
CA ARG A 223 -13.09 18.91 16.54
C ARG A 223 -12.37 19.31 17.84
N ARG A 224 -13.08 19.41 18.97
CA ARG A 224 -12.50 19.84 20.25
C ARG A 224 -11.56 18.77 20.79
N GLU A 225 -11.97 17.50 20.73
CA GLU A 225 -11.18 16.37 21.20
C GLU A 225 -9.95 16.14 20.33
N ILE A 226 -10.08 16.19 19.01
CA ILE A 226 -8.95 16.09 18.06
C ILE A 226 -7.89 17.14 18.39
N GLN A 227 -8.29 18.41 18.51
CA GLN A 227 -7.35 19.51 18.79
C GLN A 227 -6.74 19.42 20.19
N ARG A 228 -7.48 18.91 21.18
CA ARG A 228 -6.97 18.68 22.56
C ARG A 228 -5.85 17.64 22.54
N ARG A 229 -6.08 16.50 21.89
CA ARG A 229 -5.11 15.40 21.81
C ARG A 229 -3.89 15.76 20.97
N TYR A 230 -4.11 16.40 19.82
CA TYR A 230 -3.02 16.90 18.99
C TYR A 230 -2.09 17.84 19.77
N ARG A 231 -2.62 18.86 20.46
CA ARG A 231 -1.79 19.80 21.25
C ARG A 231 -1.04 19.13 22.41
N ARG A 232 -1.58 18.06 22.98
CA ARG A 232 -0.90 17.29 24.04
C ARG A 232 0.26 16.51 23.44
N LEU A 233 0.02 15.76 22.38
CA LEU A 233 1.02 14.88 21.74
C LEU A 233 2.10 15.68 20.99
N LEU A 234 1.73 16.82 20.40
CA LEU A 234 2.67 17.72 19.74
C LEU A 234 3.69 18.26 20.75
N ARG A 235 3.23 18.67 21.93
CA ARG A 235 4.12 19.15 23.00
C ARG A 235 5.08 18.06 23.47
N SER A 236 4.61 16.81 23.63
CA SER A 236 5.50 15.70 24.02
C SER A 236 6.48 15.29 22.93
N ALA A 237 6.14 15.49 21.65
CA ALA A 237 7.01 15.14 20.53
C ALA A 237 8.05 16.23 20.21
N HIS A 238 7.87 17.45 20.70
CA HIS A 238 8.71 18.61 20.36
C HIS A 238 10.01 18.63 21.19
N PRO A 239 11.20 18.76 20.56
CA PRO A 239 12.48 18.83 21.28
C PRO A 239 12.57 19.97 22.29
N ASP A 240 12.04 21.15 21.96
CA ASP A 240 11.98 22.32 22.86
C ASP A 240 11.16 22.09 24.15
N HIS A 241 10.44 20.97 24.23
CA HIS A 241 9.64 20.57 25.39
C HIS A 241 10.11 19.24 26.00
N GLY A 242 11.35 18.84 25.73
CA GLY A 242 11.96 17.62 26.28
C GLY A 242 11.59 16.35 25.54
N GLY A 243 11.05 16.46 24.32
CA GLY A 243 10.85 15.33 23.42
C GLY A 243 12.17 14.80 22.86
N ASP A 244 12.21 13.51 22.55
CA ASP A 244 13.36 12.86 21.91
C ASP A 244 13.77 13.59 20.62
N LEU A 245 15.05 13.90 20.46
CA LEU A 245 15.57 14.63 19.30
C LEU A 245 15.49 13.78 18.03
N ASP A 246 15.73 12.48 18.15
CA ASP A 246 15.70 11.57 17.01
C ASP A 246 14.26 11.29 16.59
N GLY A 247 13.97 11.48 15.30
CA GLY A 247 12.63 11.24 14.73
C GLY A 247 11.55 12.25 15.15
N ALA A 248 11.90 13.36 15.83
CA ALA A 248 10.92 14.37 16.26
C ALA A 248 10.10 14.94 15.10
N ALA A 249 10.77 15.28 13.99
CA ALA A 249 10.13 15.82 12.80
C ALA A 249 9.10 14.83 12.21
N GLU A 250 9.42 13.53 12.17
CA GLU A 250 8.51 12.50 11.67
C GLU A 250 7.29 12.35 12.57
N ARG A 251 7.48 12.32 13.90
CA ARG A 251 6.36 12.26 14.86
C ARG A 251 5.45 13.48 14.76
N ILE A 252 6.03 14.68 14.65
CA ILE A 252 5.27 15.92 14.50
C ILE A 252 4.46 15.92 13.19
N ALA A 253 5.07 15.51 12.07
CA ALA A 253 4.38 15.38 10.79
C ALA A 253 3.21 14.38 10.88
N ARG A 254 3.46 13.21 11.46
CA ARG A 254 2.45 12.16 11.67
C ARG A 254 1.25 12.66 12.50
N LEU A 255 1.49 13.43 13.56
CA LEU A 255 0.43 14.05 14.37
C LEU A 255 -0.37 15.10 13.59
N GLY A 256 0.30 15.90 12.76
CA GLY A 256 -0.34 16.89 11.89
C GLY A 256 -1.26 16.26 10.85
N GLU A 257 -0.81 15.16 10.24
CA GLU A 257 -1.57 14.40 9.25
C GLU A 257 -2.80 13.72 9.86
N ALA A 258 -2.63 13.04 11.00
CA ALA A 258 -3.75 12.43 11.71
C ALA A 258 -4.82 13.47 12.10
N ARG A 259 -4.38 14.65 12.57
CA ARG A 259 -5.28 15.77 12.82
C ARG A 259 -6.00 16.23 11.56
N ALA A 260 -5.30 16.41 10.45
CA ALA A 260 -5.89 16.90 9.20
C ALA A 260 -6.97 15.93 8.69
N LEU A 261 -6.67 14.63 8.72
CA LEU A 261 -7.56 13.57 8.27
C LEU A 261 -8.86 13.50 9.09
N LEU A 262 -8.78 13.49 10.42
CA LEU A 262 -9.99 13.44 11.24
C LEU A 262 -10.83 14.72 11.10
N LEU A 263 -10.20 15.88 10.85
CA LEU A 263 -10.92 17.14 10.65
C LEU A 263 -11.57 17.28 9.28
N SER A 264 -11.11 16.54 8.26
CA SER A 264 -11.79 16.50 6.96
C SER A 264 -13.00 15.57 6.96
N THR A 265 -13.01 14.58 7.86
CA THR A 265 -14.07 13.57 7.98
C THR A 265 -15.17 13.97 8.98
N THR A 266 -14.90 14.96 9.85
CA THR A 266 -15.86 15.48 10.87
C THR A 266 -16.52 16.77 10.41
#